data_AF-A0A9E7D401-F1
#
_entry.id   AF-A0A9E7D401-F1
#
_cell.length_a   1.000
_cell.length_b   1.000
_cell.length_c   1.000
_cell.angle_alpha   90.00
_cell.angle_beta   90.00
_cell.angle_gamma   90.00
#
_symmetry.space_group_name_H-M   'P 1'
#
loop_
_entity.id
_entity.type
_entity.pdbx_description
1 polymer ?
#
loop_
_entity_poly.entity_id
_entity_poly.type
_entity_poly.pdbx_seq_one_letter_code
_entity_poly.pdbx_strand_id
1 'polypeptide(L)' 'MTTDMELDFQAALRVAGITIAPERYGIMLEAYRSWRALAIVLDEPTPYAHEPAAAPHPVASPVRA' A
#
# COMPACT_ATOMS: atom_id res chain seq x y z
N MET A 1 -14.36 14.69 16.82
CA MET A 1 -13.46 15.28 15.81
C MET A 1 -12.72 14.14 15.15
N THR A 2 -12.79 14.03 13.83
CA THR A 2 -12.11 12.99 13.04
C THR A 2 -10.60 13.26 13.06
N THR A 3 -9.77 12.22 13.22
CA THR A 3 -8.31 12.38 13.19
C THR A 3 -7.79 12.38 11.75
N ASP A 4 -6.64 13.00 11.50
CA ASP A 4 -6.01 13.03 10.17
C ASP A 4 -5.83 11.62 9.58
N MET A 5 -5.47 10.65 10.43
CA MET A 5 -5.28 9.26 10.01
C MET A 5 -6.58 8.55 9.63
N GLU A 6 -7.69 8.91 10.26
CA GLU A 6 -9.00 8.38 9.89
C GLU A 6 -9.49 8.97 8.55
N LEU A 7 -9.20 10.25 8.29
CA LEU A 7 -9.47 10.87 6.99
C LEU A 7 -8.65 10.22 5.87
N ASP A 8 -7.37 9.97 6.11
CA ASP A 8 -6.51 9.23 5.18
C ASP A 8 -7.07 7.83 4.87
N PHE A 9 -7.50 7.11 5.90
CA PHE A 9 -8.12 5.80 5.74
C PHE A 9 -9.38 5.87 4.86
N GLN A 10 -10.28 6.82 5.13
CA GLN A 10 -11.50 7.03 4.36
C GLN A 10 -11.20 7.40 2.90
N ALA A 11 -10.18 8.23 2.66
CA ALA A 11 -9.74 8.59 1.33
C ALA A 11 -9.19 7.38 0.56
N ALA A 12 -8.38 6.53 1.20
CA ALA A 12 -7.87 5.30 0.61
C ALA A 12 -8.99 4.34 0.20
N LEU A 13 -9.99 4.13 1.08
CA LEU A 13 -11.15 3.30 0.77
C LEU A 13 -11.93 3.83 -0.44
N ARG A 14 -12.11 5.15 -0.51
CA ARG A 14 -12.79 5.81 -1.65
C ARG A 14 -12.04 5.59 -2.95
N VAL A 15 -10.72 5.79 -2.96
CA VAL A 15 -9.89 5.59 -4.17
C VAL A 15 -9.91 4.13 -4.61
N ALA A 16 -9.86 3.20 -3.66
CA ALA A 16 -9.94 1.77 -3.94
C ALA A 16 -11.36 1.28 -4.31
N GLY A 17 -12.38 2.11 -4.18
CA GLY A 17 -13.78 1.73 -4.40
C GLY A 17 -14.30 0.69 -3.39
N ILE A 18 -13.72 0.64 -2.19
CA ILE A 18 -14.04 -0.35 -1.16
C ILE A 18 -15.09 0.23 -0.21
N THR A 19 -16.14 -0.54 0.05
CA THR A 19 -17.11 -0.27 1.12
C THR A 19 -16.93 -1.30 2.24
N ILE A 20 -16.82 -0.82 3.47
CA ILE A 20 -16.67 -1.67 4.66
C ILE A 20 -18.00 -1.70 5.41
N ALA A 21 -18.44 -2.90 5.80
CA ALA A 21 -19.62 -3.06 6.63
C ALA A 21 -19.41 -2.35 8.00
N PRO A 22 -20.44 -1.68 8.56
CA PRO A 22 -20.28 -0.86 9.77
C PRO A 22 -19.61 -1.59 10.95
N GLU A 23 -19.95 -2.85 11.15
CA GLU A 23 -19.42 -3.71 12.22
C GLU A 23 -17.92 -4.04 12.06
N ARG A 24 -17.36 -3.87 10.85
CA ARG A 24 -15.94 -4.11 10.55
C ARG A 24 -15.11 -2.84 10.50
N TYR A 25 -15.76 -1.66 10.43
CA TYR A 25 -15.06 -0.39 10.21
C TYR A 25 -14.00 -0.12 11.30
N GLY A 26 -14.38 -0.26 12.56
CA GLY A 26 -13.45 -0.04 13.68
C GLY A 26 -12.24 -0.96 13.64
N ILE A 27 -12.46 -2.26 13.39
CA ILE A 27 -11.40 -3.27 13.29
C ILE A 27 -10.44 -2.92 12.13
N MET A 28 -10.99 -2.45 11.02
CA MET A 28 -10.18 -2.12 9.84
C MET A 28 -9.41 -0.82 9.98
N LEU A 29 -9.98 0.17 10.65
CA LEU A 29 -9.27 1.39 11.00
C LEU A 29 -8.08 1.10 11.92
N GLU A 30 -8.24 0.23 12.92
CA GLU A 30 -7.11 -0.17 13.78
C GLU A 30 -6.04 -0.94 13.00
N ALA A 31 -6.42 -1.87 12.13
CA ALA A 31 -5.48 -2.58 11.27
C ALA A 31 -4.70 -1.61 10.36
N TYR A 32 -5.37 -0.59 9.81
CA TYR A 32 -4.72 0.45 9.02
C TYR A 32 -3.69 1.25 9.82
N ARG A 33 -3.98 1.57 11.08
CA ARG A 33 -3.02 2.24 11.99
C ARG A 33 -1.78 1.40 12.22
N SER A 34 -1.96 0.10 12.52
CA SER A 34 -0.82 -0.81 12.70
C SER A 34 -0.01 -0.97 11.41
N TRP A 35 -0.67 -1.05 10.26
CA TRP A 35 0.00 -1.11 8.97
C TRP A 35 0.80 0.17 8.68
N ARG A 36 0.25 1.37 8.94
CA ARG A 36 0.99 2.64 8.76
C ARG A 36 2.24 2.70 9.62
N ALA A 37 2.17 2.24 10.86
CA ALA A 37 3.34 2.17 11.75
C ALA A 37 4.44 1.26 11.16
N LEU A 38 4.07 0.10 10.61
CA LEU A 38 5.02 -0.77 9.92
C LEU A 38 5.57 -0.14 8.64
N ALA A 39 4.71 0.48 7.84
CA ALA A 39 5.13 1.11 6.58
C ALA A 39 6.18 2.20 6.80
N ILE A 40 6.07 2.98 7.89
CA ILE A 40 7.07 3.99 8.27
C ILE A 40 8.45 3.35 8.53
N VAL A 41 8.49 2.18 9.18
CA VAL A 41 9.75 1.45 9.42
C VAL A 41 10.34 0.93 8.10
N LEU A 42 9.49 0.48 7.18
CA LEU A 42 9.93 -0.05 5.88
C LEU A 42 10.33 1.04 4.88
N ASP A 43 9.90 2.29 5.09
CA ASP A 43 10.23 3.44 4.24
C ASP A 43 11.62 4.03 4.55
N GLU A 44 12.38 3.39 5.45
CA GLU A 44 13.79 3.72 5.65
C GLU A 44 14.56 3.59 4.32
N PRO A 45 15.45 4.55 3.98
CA PRO A 45 16.06 4.63 2.67
C PRO A 45 16.89 3.37 2.39
N THR A 46 16.40 2.55 1.47
CA THR A 46 17.16 1.40 0.96
C THR A 46 18.30 1.89 0.06
N PRO A 47 19.51 1.32 0.15
CA PRO A 47 20.57 1.60 -0.80
C PRO A 47 20.08 1.46 -2.25
N TYR A 48 20.47 2.40 -3.13
CA TYR A 48 20.07 2.45 -4.54
C TYR A 48 20.33 1.15 -5.35
N ALA A 49 21.10 0.21 -4.80
CA ALA A 49 21.41 -1.08 -5.40
C ALA A 49 20.30 -2.14 -5.24
N HIS A 50 19.21 -1.86 -4.53
CA HIS A 50 18.09 -2.80 -4.39
C HIS A 50 17.11 -2.66 -5.55
N GLU A 51 17.29 -3.51 -6.56
CA GLU A 51 16.26 -3.75 -7.57
C GLU A 51 14.97 -4.28 -6.91
N PRO A 52 13.77 -3.99 -7.45
CA PRO A 52 12.53 -4.53 -6.92
C PRO A 52 12.55 -6.06 -6.98
N ALA A 53 12.05 -6.71 -5.92
CA ALA A 53 12.04 -8.18 -5.80
C ALA A 53 11.39 -8.89 -7.00
N ALA A 54 10.47 -8.21 -7.68
CA ALA A 54 9.97 -8.60 -8.98
C ALA A 54 10.11 -7.42 -9.94
N ALA A 55 11.03 -7.55 -10.90
CA ALA A 55 11.12 -6.64 -12.04
C ALA A 55 10.27 -7.18 -13.20
N PRO A 56 9.57 -6.33 -13.96
CA PRO A 56 8.91 -6.76 -15.19
C PRO A 56 9.96 -7.33 -16.16
N HIS A 57 9.78 -8.58 -16.59
CA HIS A 57 10.62 -9.13 -17.64
C HIS A 57 10.18 -8.54 -18.99
N PRO A 58 11.04 -7.80 -19.71
CA PRO A 58 10.72 -7.40 -21.07
C PRO A 58 10.54 -8.65 -21.94
N VAL A 59 9.51 -8.65 -22.80
CA VAL A 59 9.25 -9.72 -23.77
C VAL A 59 10.54 -10.02 -24.55
N ALA A 60 10.90 -11.29 -24.67
CA ALA A 60 12.13 -11.72 -25.34
C ALA A 60 12.25 -11.06 -26.72
N SER A 61 13.41 -10.44 -26.98
CA SER A 61 13.70 -9.86 -28.29
C SER A 61 13.62 -10.94 -29.37
N PRO A 62 12.97 -10.70 -30.52
CA PRO A 62 12.92 -11.68 -31.59
C PRO A 62 14.33 -11.95 -32.10
N VAL A 63 14.75 -13.22 -32.04
CA VAL A 63 15.99 -13.70 -32.66
C VAL A 63 15.84 -13.46 -34.17
N ARG A 64 16.65 -12.57 -34.76
CA ARG A 64 16.75 -12.47 -36.22
C ARG A 64 17.36 -13.77 -36.74
N ALA A 65 16.57 -14.51 -37.51
CA ALA A 65 17.02 -15.64 -38.32
C ALA A 65 17.83 -15.16 -39.54
#